data_AF-A0A745HH64-F1
#
_entry.id   AF-A0A745HH64-F1
#
_cell.length_a   1.000
_cell.length_b   1.000
_cell.length_c   1.000
_cell.angle_alpha   90.00
_cell.angle_beta   90.00
_cell.angle_gamma   90.00
#
_symmetry.space_group_name_H-M   'P 1'
#
loop_
_entity.id
_entity.type
_entity.pdbx_description
1 polymer ?
#
loop_
_entity_poly.entity_id
_entity_poly.type
_entity_poly.pdbx_seq_one_letter_code
_entity_poly.pdbx_strand_id
1 'polypeptide(L)'
;MSTTTRKFKTVITDTGAKKLAQAAAPDGKPVRLTHMAVGDGGGTLPTPDSKQTRLVHEVWRHTVNRVILDATHQNRIIAELVIPPETGGFWIREIGVFDEHGDLIAVGNTAESYKPTVAEGSGRAQTFRTILTVSSTATVALTVDNTMVMATVDYVDDKLKEHEHSRRHPDASLTAKGFVQLSSATNSTSETLAATPKAVKAAYDLANGKYTAQDATTARKGIVQLSSATNSTSETLAATPKAVKAVMDETNKKAPLNSPALTGTPTTPTAPKGTNNTQIASTAYVMAAIAALVDSSPDALNTLNELAAALGNDPNFATTMTNALAGKQPKDATLTALAGLATAADRFPYFTGNDVASLATLTKVGRDILAKSTVAAVIEYLGLQETVNQASGALQKNQNGADIPDKPRFVQNIGLKETL
;
A
#
# COMPACT_ATOMS: atom_id res chain seq x y z
N MET A 1 -16.59 -70.28 -96.93
CA MET A 1 -17.79 -70.73 -96.21
C MET A 1 -18.20 -69.65 -95.22
N SER A 2 -19.51 -69.42 -95.09
CA SER A 2 -20.20 -68.28 -94.47
C SER A 2 -20.13 -66.94 -95.22
N THR A 3 -20.86 -66.85 -96.34
CA THR A 3 -21.36 -65.60 -96.92
C THR A 3 -22.43 -65.02 -95.99
N THR A 4 -22.01 -64.46 -94.86
CA THR A 4 -22.85 -63.51 -94.12
C THR A 4 -22.82 -62.20 -94.90
N THR A 5 -23.75 -62.02 -95.83
CA THR A 5 -23.91 -60.77 -96.58
C THR A 5 -24.18 -59.65 -95.57
N ARG A 6 -23.12 -58.93 -95.15
CA ARG A 6 -23.25 -57.77 -94.26
C ARG A 6 -24.13 -56.74 -94.96
N LYS A 7 -25.30 -56.46 -94.39
CA LYS A 7 -26.33 -55.59 -94.96
C LYS A 7 -25.81 -54.17 -95.23
N PHE A 8 -24.87 -53.69 -94.40
CA PHE A 8 -24.19 -52.42 -94.56
C PHE A 8 -22.68 -52.64 -94.58
N LYS A 9 -21.99 -52.09 -95.58
CA LYS A 9 -20.55 -52.22 -95.77
C LYS A 9 -20.01 -50.94 -96.39
N THR A 10 -18.73 -50.69 -96.14
CA THR A 10 -17.94 -49.69 -96.86
C THR A 10 -16.97 -50.44 -97.77
N VAL A 11 -16.89 -50.02 -99.02
CA VAL A 11 -15.99 -50.56 -100.04
C VAL A 11 -15.07 -49.43 -100.50
N ILE A 12 -13.79 -49.72 -100.60
CA ILE A 12 -12.81 -48.80 -101.20
C ILE A 12 -12.98 -48.89 -102.72
N THR A 13 -13.12 -47.76 -103.39
CA THR A 13 -13.26 -47.73 -104.86
C THR A 13 -11.95 -48.11 -105.53
N ASP A 14 -11.98 -48.53 -106.79
CA ASP A 14 -10.78 -48.83 -107.58
C ASP A 14 -9.86 -47.59 -107.67
N THR A 15 -10.46 -46.40 -107.74
CA THR A 15 -9.74 -45.11 -107.68
C THR A 15 -9.09 -44.90 -106.32
N GLY A 16 -9.84 -45.12 -105.23
CA GLY A 16 -9.33 -45.02 -103.87
C GLY A 16 -8.21 -46.03 -103.59
N ALA A 17 -8.37 -47.27 -104.03
CA ALA A 17 -7.38 -48.33 -103.88
C ALA A 17 -6.09 -47.99 -104.64
N LYS A 18 -6.18 -47.45 -105.87
CA LYS A 18 -5.02 -46.97 -106.63
C LYS A 18 -4.31 -45.82 -105.92
N LYS A 19 -5.05 -44.81 -105.44
CA LYS A 19 -4.44 -43.67 -104.73
C LYS A 19 -3.81 -44.08 -103.41
N LEU A 20 -4.47 -44.93 -102.63
CA LEU A 20 -3.94 -45.46 -101.38
C LEU A 20 -2.70 -46.35 -101.63
N ALA A 21 -2.67 -47.13 -102.71
CA ALA A 21 -1.50 -47.92 -103.09
C ALA A 21 -0.33 -47.06 -103.61
N GLN A 22 -0.61 -46.02 -104.41
CA GLN A 22 0.40 -45.05 -104.87
C GLN A 22 1.01 -44.27 -103.72
N ALA A 23 0.18 -43.87 -102.76
CA ALA A 23 0.64 -43.21 -101.57
C ALA A 23 1.59 -44.14 -100.77
N ALA A 24 1.39 -45.47 -100.82
CA ALA A 24 2.14 -46.44 -100.00
C ALA A 24 3.53 -46.79 -100.58
N ALA A 25 3.87 -46.24 -101.75
CA ALA A 25 5.22 -46.32 -102.31
C ALA A 25 6.20 -45.42 -101.53
N PRO A 26 7.53 -45.68 -101.57
CA PRO A 26 8.53 -44.95 -100.79
C PRO A 26 8.54 -43.42 -100.96
N ASP A 27 8.11 -42.91 -102.12
CA ASP A 27 7.99 -41.47 -102.44
C ASP A 27 6.53 -41.02 -102.65
N GLY A 28 5.56 -41.77 -102.12
CA GLY A 28 4.14 -41.50 -102.30
C GLY A 28 3.64 -40.27 -101.52
N LYS A 29 2.84 -39.42 -102.17
CA LYS A 29 2.15 -38.31 -101.49
C LYS A 29 0.98 -38.85 -100.66
N PRO A 30 0.79 -38.39 -99.41
CA PRO A 30 -0.28 -38.89 -98.56
C PRO A 30 -1.66 -38.46 -99.08
N VAL A 31 -2.64 -39.37 -99.05
CA VAL A 31 -4.02 -39.06 -99.48
C VAL A 31 -4.69 -38.23 -98.39
N ARG A 32 -5.15 -37.02 -98.72
CA ARG A 32 -5.86 -36.14 -97.78
C ARG A 32 -7.37 -36.31 -97.96
N LEU A 33 -8.01 -36.91 -96.97
CA LEU A 33 -9.48 -37.02 -96.94
C LEU A 33 -10.03 -35.68 -96.46
N THR A 34 -10.70 -34.93 -97.32
CA THR A 34 -11.14 -33.56 -97.03
C THR A 34 -12.64 -33.43 -96.93
N HIS A 35 -13.40 -34.24 -97.66
CA HIS A 35 -14.86 -34.14 -97.71
C HIS A 35 -15.52 -35.49 -97.51
N MET A 36 -16.69 -35.45 -96.87
CA MET A 36 -17.62 -36.58 -96.84
C MET A 36 -18.96 -36.10 -97.40
N ALA A 37 -19.62 -36.96 -98.15
CA ALA A 37 -20.95 -36.70 -98.66
C ALA A 37 -21.90 -37.83 -98.29
N VAL A 38 -23.17 -37.47 -98.09
CA VAL A 38 -24.27 -38.40 -97.90
C VAL A 38 -25.22 -38.31 -99.08
N GLY A 39 -25.80 -39.44 -99.44
CA GLY A 39 -26.73 -39.59 -100.54
C GLY A 39 -27.97 -40.37 -100.12
N ASP A 40 -29.06 -40.16 -100.85
CA ASP A 40 -30.31 -40.90 -100.65
C ASP A 40 -30.39 -42.17 -101.50
N GLY A 41 -29.36 -42.45 -102.31
CA GLY A 41 -29.26 -43.66 -103.15
C GLY A 41 -30.24 -43.70 -104.32
N GLY A 42 -30.85 -42.57 -104.70
CA GLY A 42 -31.90 -42.51 -105.72
C GLY A 42 -33.23 -43.10 -105.25
N GLY A 43 -33.47 -43.10 -103.93
CA GLY A 43 -34.70 -43.60 -103.31
C GLY A 43 -34.70 -45.08 -102.93
N THR A 44 -33.64 -45.83 -103.26
CA THR A 44 -33.46 -47.24 -102.85
C THR A 44 -32.11 -47.44 -102.17
N LEU A 45 -31.92 -48.50 -101.40
CA LEU A 45 -30.64 -48.78 -100.73
C LEU A 45 -29.60 -49.23 -101.78
N PRO A 46 -28.57 -48.43 -102.08
CA PRO A 46 -27.60 -48.80 -103.11
C PRO A 46 -26.66 -49.90 -102.58
N THR A 47 -26.19 -50.75 -103.48
CA THR A 47 -25.13 -51.73 -103.17
C THR A 47 -23.78 -51.11 -103.55
N PRO A 48 -22.87 -50.87 -102.58
CA PRO A 48 -21.57 -50.28 -102.88
C PRO A 48 -20.75 -51.17 -103.82
N ASP A 49 -20.27 -50.59 -104.92
CA ASP A 49 -19.42 -51.23 -105.93
C ASP A 49 -18.09 -50.48 -106.03
N SER A 50 -16.98 -51.23 -106.13
CA SER A 50 -15.64 -50.64 -106.19
C SER A 50 -15.42 -49.81 -107.46
N LYS A 51 -16.20 -50.04 -108.52
CA LYS A 51 -16.10 -49.26 -109.76
C LYS A 51 -16.78 -47.88 -109.71
N GLN A 52 -17.45 -47.54 -108.61
CA GLN A 52 -18.13 -46.25 -108.47
C GLN A 52 -17.13 -45.09 -108.40
N THR A 53 -17.40 -44.04 -109.17
CA THR A 53 -16.63 -42.78 -109.15
C THR A 53 -17.39 -41.62 -108.52
N ARG A 54 -18.70 -41.81 -108.24
CA ARG A 54 -19.60 -40.87 -107.57
C ARG A 54 -20.68 -41.64 -106.80
N LEU A 55 -21.34 -40.97 -105.85
CA LEU A 55 -22.55 -41.49 -105.22
C LEU A 55 -23.69 -41.60 -106.23
N VAL A 56 -24.65 -42.50 -105.99
CA VAL A 56 -25.80 -42.71 -106.89
C VAL A 56 -26.65 -41.44 -106.96
N HIS A 57 -26.92 -40.82 -105.81
CA HIS A 57 -27.53 -39.49 -105.73
C HIS A 57 -27.08 -38.78 -104.46
N GLU A 58 -26.14 -37.85 -104.62
CA GLU A 58 -25.60 -37.04 -103.53
C GLU A 58 -26.58 -35.93 -103.12
N VAL A 59 -26.90 -35.86 -101.84
CA VAL A 59 -27.81 -34.84 -101.29
C VAL A 59 -27.08 -33.78 -100.47
N TRP A 60 -25.96 -34.14 -99.85
CA TRP A 60 -25.19 -33.19 -99.05
C TRP A 60 -23.72 -33.59 -98.96
N ARG A 61 -22.83 -32.61 -99.15
CA ARG A 61 -21.37 -32.75 -99.00
C ARG A 61 -20.84 -31.66 -98.11
N HIS A 62 -19.95 -32.03 -97.21
CA HIS A 62 -19.26 -31.08 -96.36
C HIS A 62 -17.82 -31.53 -96.08
N THR A 63 -17.00 -30.61 -95.60
CA THR A 63 -15.68 -30.96 -95.08
C THR A 63 -15.83 -31.97 -93.94
N VAL A 64 -14.93 -32.96 -93.92
CA VAL A 64 -14.91 -33.96 -92.85
C VAL A 64 -14.64 -33.29 -91.50
N ASN A 65 -15.45 -33.59 -90.48
CA ASN A 65 -15.28 -32.99 -89.16
C ASN A 65 -14.04 -33.54 -88.46
N ARG A 66 -13.79 -34.84 -88.63
CA ARG A 66 -12.67 -35.51 -87.98
C ARG A 66 -12.23 -36.74 -88.77
N VAL A 67 -10.92 -36.86 -88.99
CA VAL A 67 -10.29 -38.10 -89.45
C VAL A 67 -9.33 -38.54 -88.35
N ILE A 68 -9.43 -39.80 -87.90
CA ILE A 68 -8.53 -40.39 -86.90
C ILE A 68 -8.14 -41.81 -87.27
N LEU A 69 -7.00 -42.25 -86.74
CA LEU A 69 -6.64 -43.67 -86.71
C LEU A 69 -7.29 -44.34 -85.50
N ASP A 70 -7.85 -45.53 -85.70
CA ASP A 70 -8.40 -46.32 -84.60
C ASP A 70 -7.27 -46.76 -83.66
N ALA A 71 -7.27 -46.26 -82.42
CA ALA A 71 -6.23 -46.53 -81.42
C ALA A 71 -6.09 -48.02 -81.06
N THR A 72 -7.12 -48.82 -81.32
CA THR A 72 -7.14 -50.27 -81.01
C THR A 72 -6.78 -51.15 -82.21
N HIS A 73 -6.93 -50.63 -83.44
CA HIS A 73 -6.65 -51.36 -84.67
C HIS A 73 -5.95 -50.43 -85.66
N GLN A 74 -4.61 -50.44 -85.61
CA GLN A 74 -3.73 -49.48 -86.29
C GLN A 74 -3.86 -49.44 -87.83
N ASN A 75 -4.64 -50.33 -88.45
CA ASN A 75 -4.90 -50.41 -89.89
C ASN A 75 -6.30 -49.87 -90.30
N ARG A 76 -7.04 -49.24 -89.40
CA ARG A 76 -8.36 -48.65 -89.68
C ARG A 76 -8.36 -47.13 -89.53
N ILE A 77 -8.87 -46.46 -90.55
CA ILE A 77 -9.09 -45.01 -90.59
C ILE A 77 -10.57 -44.75 -90.36
N ILE A 78 -10.87 -43.87 -89.42
CA ILE A 78 -12.22 -43.46 -89.10
C ILE A 78 -12.42 -42.02 -89.58
N ALA A 79 -13.31 -41.83 -90.54
CA ALA A 79 -13.75 -40.51 -90.99
C ALA A 79 -15.15 -40.23 -90.43
N GLU A 80 -15.30 -39.09 -89.75
CA GLU A 80 -16.55 -38.67 -89.13
C GLU A 80 -17.11 -37.41 -89.78
N LEU A 81 -18.39 -37.47 -90.09
CA LEU A 81 -19.18 -36.35 -90.56
C LEU A 81 -20.33 -36.12 -89.58
N VAL A 82 -20.37 -34.93 -89.00
CA VAL A 82 -21.50 -34.48 -88.17
C VAL A 82 -22.40 -33.65 -89.04
N ILE A 83 -23.66 -34.06 -89.17
CA ILE A 83 -24.70 -33.26 -89.82
C ILE A 83 -25.36 -32.41 -88.71
N PRO A 84 -25.19 -31.08 -88.73
CA PRO A 84 -25.78 -30.20 -87.73
C PRO A 84 -27.31 -30.26 -87.72
N PRO A 85 -27.97 -29.87 -86.62
CA PRO A 85 -29.42 -29.94 -86.52
C PRO A 85 -30.13 -29.08 -87.59
N GLU A 86 -29.54 -27.95 -87.98
CA GLU A 86 -30.04 -27.02 -89.01
C GLU A 86 -30.02 -27.59 -90.44
N THR A 87 -29.22 -28.62 -90.71
CA THR A 87 -29.11 -29.24 -92.04
C THR A 87 -29.82 -30.59 -92.04
N GLY A 88 -30.75 -30.78 -92.97
CA GLY A 88 -31.59 -31.99 -93.06
C GLY A 88 -32.64 -31.87 -94.16
N GLY A 89 -33.70 -32.69 -94.06
CA GLY A 89 -34.79 -32.76 -95.03
C GLY A 89 -34.57 -33.82 -96.10
N PHE A 90 -33.65 -34.76 -95.86
CA PHE A 90 -33.29 -35.80 -96.82
C PHE A 90 -33.09 -37.16 -96.14
N TRP A 91 -33.29 -38.22 -96.92
CA TRP A 91 -32.97 -39.58 -96.53
C TRP A 91 -31.48 -39.87 -96.75
N ILE A 92 -30.88 -40.62 -95.85
CA ILE A 92 -29.48 -41.02 -95.94
C ILE A 92 -29.44 -42.54 -96.09
N ARG A 93 -28.88 -43.00 -97.21
CA ARG A 93 -28.75 -44.41 -97.57
C ARG A 93 -27.35 -44.77 -98.06
N GLU A 94 -26.57 -43.78 -98.51
CA GLU A 94 -25.18 -43.94 -98.89
C GLU A 94 -24.29 -42.83 -98.31
N ILE A 95 -23.01 -43.17 -98.15
CA ILE A 95 -21.98 -42.24 -97.70
C ILE A 95 -20.72 -42.41 -98.55
N GLY A 96 -20.16 -41.29 -98.98
CA GLY A 96 -18.95 -41.20 -99.79
C GLY A 96 -17.87 -40.43 -99.05
N VAL A 97 -16.64 -40.91 -99.14
CA VAL A 97 -15.45 -40.23 -98.60
C VAL A 97 -14.58 -39.80 -99.78
N PHE A 98 -14.25 -38.51 -99.83
CA PHE A 98 -13.55 -37.88 -100.95
C PHE A 98 -12.22 -37.28 -100.51
N ASP A 99 -11.27 -37.23 -101.44
CA ASP A 99 -9.99 -36.57 -101.24
C ASP A 99 -10.01 -35.07 -101.63
N GLU A 100 -8.88 -34.38 -101.44
CA GLU A 100 -8.69 -32.96 -101.80
C GLU A 100 -8.90 -32.63 -103.29
N HIS A 101 -8.85 -33.64 -104.17
CA HIS A 101 -9.10 -33.49 -105.60
C HIS A 101 -10.55 -33.82 -105.99
N GLY A 102 -11.39 -34.20 -105.02
CA GLY A 102 -12.79 -34.56 -105.24
C GLY A 102 -12.99 -35.98 -105.76
N ASP A 103 -11.97 -36.83 -105.73
CA ASP A 103 -12.08 -38.23 -106.14
C ASP A 103 -12.69 -39.08 -105.02
N LEU A 104 -13.65 -39.94 -105.37
CA LEU A 104 -14.32 -40.82 -104.40
C LEU A 104 -13.38 -41.96 -103.98
N ILE A 105 -12.93 -41.93 -102.72
CA ILE A 105 -11.98 -42.90 -102.16
C ILE A 105 -12.70 -44.13 -101.62
N ALA A 106 -13.83 -43.93 -100.94
CA ALA A 106 -14.63 -45.03 -100.42
C ALA A 106 -16.11 -44.69 -100.47
N VAL A 107 -16.92 -45.71 -100.71
CA VAL A 107 -18.38 -45.63 -100.72
C VAL A 107 -18.95 -46.70 -99.81
N GLY A 108 -19.93 -46.33 -99.00
CA GLY A 108 -20.64 -47.25 -98.13
C GLY A 108 -22.14 -47.04 -98.19
N ASN A 109 -22.88 -48.11 -97.90
CA ASN A 109 -24.31 -48.02 -97.69
C ASN A 109 -24.61 -47.97 -96.19
N THR A 110 -25.61 -47.19 -95.81
CA THR A 110 -26.04 -47.00 -94.41
C THR A 110 -27.46 -47.51 -94.22
N ALA A 111 -27.84 -47.79 -92.98
CA ALA A 111 -29.25 -48.00 -92.67
C ALA A 111 -30.03 -46.76 -93.10
N GLU A 112 -31.19 -46.99 -93.72
CA GLU A 112 -32.08 -45.93 -94.15
C GLU A 112 -32.50 -45.09 -92.94
N SER A 113 -32.06 -43.83 -92.93
CA SER A 113 -32.29 -42.89 -91.85
C SER A 113 -32.77 -41.57 -92.42
N TYR A 114 -33.91 -41.07 -91.94
CA TYR A 114 -34.37 -39.73 -92.28
C TYR A 114 -33.76 -38.73 -91.30
N LYS A 115 -33.11 -37.69 -91.83
CA LYS A 115 -32.58 -36.59 -91.04
C LYS A 115 -33.52 -35.40 -91.16
N PRO A 116 -34.41 -35.15 -90.17
CA PRO A 116 -35.30 -33.99 -90.23
C PRO A 116 -34.52 -32.69 -90.06
N THR A 117 -35.10 -31.61 -90.59
CA THR A 117 -34.71 -30.23 -90.30
C THR A 117 -35.35 -29.74 -88.99
N VAL A 118 -34.80 -28.67 -88.42
CA VAL A 118 -35.38 -28.02 -87.23
C VAL A 118 -36.81 -27.53 -87.49
N ALA A 119 -37.13 -27.11 -88.73
CA ALA A 119 -38.47 -26.67 -89.14
C ALA A 119 -39.52 -27.80 -89.10
N GLU A 120 -39.10 -29.07 -89.21
CA GLU A 120 -39.97 -30.24 -89.08
C GLU A 120 -40.17 -30.69 -87.62
N GLY A 121 -39.71 -29.88 -86.65
CA GLY A 121 -39.97 -30.07 -85.22
C GLY A 121 -38.98 -30.97 -84.47
N SER A 122 -37.86 -31.38 -85.09
CA SER A 122 -36.82 -32.19 -84.44
C SER A 122 -35.43 -31.84 -84.96
N GLY A 123 -34.75 -30.91 -84.28
CA GLY A 123 -33.35 -30.58 -84.54
C GLY A 123 -32.41 -31.54 -83.81
N ARG A 124 -32.14 -32.70 -84.38
CA ARG A 124 -31.13 -33.63 -83.85
C ARG A 124 -29.85 -33.50 -84.68
N ALA A 125 -28.68 -33.44 -84.04
CA ALA A 125 -27.42 -33.68 -84.75
C ALA A 125 -27.26 -35.18 -85.00
N GLN A 126 -26.80 -35.57 -86.18
CA GLN A 126 -26.54 -36.98 -86.50
C GLN A 126 -25.10 -37.12 -86.98
N THR A 127 -24.33 -37.96 -86.28
CA THR A 127 -22.93 -38.23 -86.61
C THR A 127 -22.82 -39.54 -87.37
N PHE A 128 -22.23 -39.47 -88.56
CA PHE A 128 -21.89 -40.64 -89.36
C PHE A 128 -20.41 -40.93 -89.25
N ARG A 129 -20.10 -42.20 -89.01
CA ARG A 129 -18.73 -42.70 -88.87
C ARG A 129 -18.47 -43.74 -89.95
N THR A 130 -17.59 -43.42 -90.88
CA THR A 130 -17.16 -44.34 -91.94
C THR A 130 -15.79 -44.91 -91.60
N ILE A 131 -15.69 -46.24 -91.55
CA ILE A 131 -14.47 -46.95 -91.20
C ILE A 131 -13.88 -47.54 -92.47
N LEU A 132 -12.68 -47.08 -92.85
CA LEU A 132 -11.91 -47.59 -93.98
C LEU A 132 -10.81 -48.49 -93.44
N THR A 133 -10.76 -49.73 -93.91
CA THR A 133 -9.65 -50.65 -93.58
C THR A 133 -8.64 -50.61 -94.71
N VAL A 134 -7.42 -50.18 -94.41
CA VAL A 134 -6.33 -50.04 -95.39
C VAL A 134 -5.18 -50.97 -95.03
N SER A 135 -4.39 -51.40 -96.03
CA SER A 135 -3.23 -52.27 -95.79
C SER A 135 -2.07 -51.55 -95.09
N SER A 136 -2.02 -50.20 -95.16
CA SER A 136 -1.09 -49.36 -94.43
C SER A 136 -1.71 -47.99 -94.13
N THR A 137 -1.51 -47.48 -92.91
CA THR A 137 -2.02 -46.18 -92.42
C THR A 137 -0.96 -45.08 -92.42
N ALA A 138 0.28 -45.38 -92.81
CA ALA A 138 1.40 -44.44 -92.93
C ALA A 138 1.20 -43.38 -94.03
N THR A 139 0.06 -43.42 -94.71
CA THR A 139 -0.12 -42.89 -96.05
C THR A 139 -1.23 -41.85 -96.18
N VAL A 140 -1.82 -41.45 -95.06
CA VAL A 140 -2.94 -40.52 -95.00
C VAL A 140 -2.57 -39.37 -94.08
N ALA A 141 -2.53 -38.15 -94.61
CA ALA A 141 -2.18 -36.97 -93.84
C ALA A 141 -3.41 -36.46 -93.07
N LEU A 142 -3.34 -36.53 -91.74
CA LEU A 142 -4.39 -36.10 -90.82
C LEU A 142 -4.42 -34.57 -90.79
N THR A 143 -5.47 -33.96 -91.32
CA THR A 143 -5.68 -32.51 -91.17
C THR A 143 -7.02 -32.31 -90.47
N VAL A 144 -7.01 -31.66 -89.31
CA VAL A 144 -8.21 -31.29 -88.54
C VAL A 144 -8.29 -29.77 -88.52
N ASP A 145 -9.40 -29.21 -89.00
CA ASP A 145 -9.76 -27.80 -88.86
C ASP A 145 -10.86 -27.68 -87.78
N ASN A 146 -10.66 -26.81 -86.79
CA ASN A 146 -11.17 -26.99 -85.43
C ASN A 146 -12.10 -25.84 -84.97
N THR A 147 -12.91 -25.30 -85.87
CA THR A 147 -13.70 -24.06 -85.63
C THR A 147 -15.05 -24.27 -84.93
N MET A 148 -15.49 -25.50 -84.65
CA MET A 148 -16.60 -25.79 -83.73
C MET A 148 -16.42 -27.18 -83.09
N VAL A 149 -16.03 -27.23 -81.81
CA VAL A 149 -15.88 -28.49 -81.07
C VAL A 149 -16.57 -28.41 -79.70
N MET A 150 -17.42 -29.40 -79.39
CA MET A 150 -17.89 -29.67 -78.02
C MET A 150 -16.69 -30.08 -77.15
N ALA A 151 -16.49 -29.40 -76.02
CA ALA A 151 -15.42 -29.74 -75.08
C ALA A 151 -15.53 -31.20 -74.62
N THR A 152 -14.43 -31.94 -74.69
CA THR A 152 -14.34 -33.29 -74.15
C THR A 152 -14.36 -33.24 -72.62
N VAL A 153 -14.75 -34.34 -71.97
CA VAL A 153 -14.74 -34.47 -70.50
C VAL A 153 -13.34 -34.16 -69.95
N ASP A 154 -12.29 -34.59 -70.65
CA ASP A 154 -10.89 -34.33 -70.26
C ASP A 154 -10.56 -32.82 -70.20
N TYR A 155 -11.09 -32.01 -71.13
CA TYR A 155 -10.87 -30.57 -71.11
C TYR A 155 -11.53 -29.90 -69.91
N VAL A 156 -12.70 -30.38 -69.49
CA VAL A 156 -13.42 -29.86 -68.33
C VAL A 156 -12.69 -30.21 -67.04
N ASP A 157 -12.21 -31.45 -66.90
CA ASP A 157 -11.45 -31.90 -65.73
C ASP A 157 -10.11 -31.16 -65.59
N ASP A 158 -9.42 -30.91 -66.70
CA ASP A 158 -8.17 -30.13 -66.68
C ASP A 158 -8.41 -28.68 -66.25
N LYS A 159 -9.52 -28.06 -66.68
CA LYS A 159 -9.90 -26.71 -66.24
C LYS A 159 -10.36 -26.65 -64.79
N LEU A 160 -11.01 -27.69 -64.29
CA LEU A 160 -11.39 -27.78 -62.89
C LEU A 160 -10.15 -27.91 -61.99
N LYS A 161 -9.19 -28.77 -62.38
CA LYS A 161 -7.89 -28.88 -61.68
C LYS A 161 -7.11 -27.56 -61.70
N GLU A 162 -7.10 -26.85 -62.83
CA GLU A 162 -6.49 -25.51 -62.93
C GLU A 162 -7.17 -24.53 -61.96
N HIS A 163 -8.50 -24.54 -61.85
CA HIS A 163 -9.24 -23.67 -60.94
C HIS A 163 -8.97 -24.00 -59.47
N GLU A 164 -9.00 -25.29 -59.08
CA GLU A 164 -8.72 -25.76 -57.72
C GLU A 164 -7.31 -25.36 -57.24
N HIS A 165 -6.33 -25.36 -58.15
CA HIS A 165 -4.96 -24.94 -57.83
C HIS A 165 -4.77 -23.43 -57.92
N SER A 166 -5.72 -22.70 -58.51
CA SER A 166 -5.62 -21.25 -58.65
C SER A 166 -6.04 -20.53 -57.37
N ARG A 167 -5.30 -19.49 -57.00
CA ARG A 167 -5.73 -18.50 -56.00
C ARG A 167 -6.33 -17.25 -56.66
N ARG A 168 -6.95 -17.40 -57.84
CA ARG A 168 -7.52 -16.30 -58.64
C ARG A 168 -8.86 -15.83 -58.06
N HIS A 169 -8.86 -15.44 -56.79
CA HIS A 169 -9.99 -14.80 -56.12
C HIS A 169 -9.55 -13.38 -55.68
N PRO A 170 -10.49 -12.42 -55.62
CA PRO A 170 -10.19 -11.08 -55.15
C PRO A 170 -9.77 -11.08 -53.67
N ASP A 171 -8.93 -10.10 -53.31
CA ASP A 171 -8.55 -9.85 -51.93
C ASP A 171 -9.75 -9.34 -51.10
N ALA A 172 -9.74 -9.59 -49.80
CA ALA A 172 -10.79 -9.09 -48.92
C ALA A 172 -10.67 -7.58 -48.69
N SER A 173 -11.80 -6.94 -48.45
CA SER A 173 -11.89 -5.56 -48.01
C SER A 173 -12.75 -5.46 -46.75
N LEU A 174 -12.86 -4.25 -46.19
CA LEU A 174 -13.75 -3.98 -45.05
C LEU A 174 -15.23 -4.21 -45.39
N THR A 175 -15.60 -4.30 -46.67
CA THR A 175 -16.98 -4.43 -47.14
C THR A 175 -17.25 -5.68 -47.98
N ALA A 176 -16.20 -6.39 -48.41
CA ALA A 176 -16.32 -7.57 -49.26
C ALA A 176 -15.39 -8.71 -48.78
N LYS A 177 -15.90 -9.94 -48.80
CA LYS A 177 -15.12 -11.13 -48.45
C LYS A 177 -14.13 -11.48 -49.57
N GLY A 178 -12.93 -11.93 -49.20
CA GLY A 178 -11.87 -12.34 -50.13
C GLY A 178 -10.69 -12.99 -49.38
N PHE A 179 -9.54 -13.14 -50.03
CA PHE A 179 -8.31 -13.59 -49.36
C PHE A 179 -7.56 -12.44 -48.68
N VAL A 180 -6.88 -12.73 -47.56
CA VAL A 180 -6.07 -11.75 -46.81
C VAL A 180 -4.69 -12.34 -46.54
N GLN A 181 -3.67 -11.51 -46.61
CA GLN A 181 -2.31 -11.87 -46.20
C GLN A 181 -2.11 -11.58 -44.70
N LEU A 182 -1.51 -12.52 -43.98
CA LEU A 182 -1.24 -12.40 -42.55
C LEU A 182 0.07 -11.63 -42.29
N SER A 183 0.08 -10.78 -41.26
CA SER A 183 1.26 -10.05 -40.80
C SER A 183 1.53 -10.26 -39.31
N SER A 184 2.82 -10.42 -38.98
CA SER A 184 3.30 -10.51 -37.59
C SER A 184 3.92 -9.20 -37.08
N ALA A 185 3.82 -8.11 -37.83
CA ALA A 185 4.31 -6.80 -37.39
C ALA A 185 3.42 -6.23 -36.26
N THR A 186 4.04 -5.66 -35.22
CA THR A 186 3.35 -5.10 -34.04
C THR A 186 3.02 -3.61 -34.17
N ASN A 187 3.41 -2.98 -35.28
CA ASN A 187 3.27 -1.54 -35.54
C ASN A 187 2.78 -1.26 -36.98
N SER A 188 2.16 -2.24 -37.64
CA SER A 188 1.68 -2.05 -39.01
C SER A 188 0.48 -1.11 -39.05
N THR A 189 0.45 -0.23 -40.06
CA THR A 189 -0.68 0.66 -40.37
C THR A 189 -1.48 0.19 -41.59
N SER A 190 -1.21 -1.02 -42.09
CA SER A 190 -1.88 -1.56 -43.27
C SER A 190 -3.30 -2.03 -42.94
N GLU A 191 -4.27 -1.62 -43.75
CA GLU A 191 -5.66 -2.09 -43.67
C GLU A 191 -5.94 -3.33 -44.53
N THR A 192 -4.95 -3.78 -45.31
CA THR A 192 -5.07 -4.93 -46.23
C THR A 192 -4.45 -6.21 -45.68
N LEU A 193 -3.81 -6.15 -44.49
CA LEU A 193 -3.16 -7.27 -43.84
C LEU A 193 -3.87 -7.60 -42.52
N ALA A 194 -4.06 -8.89 -42.23
CA ALA A 194 -4.62 -9.32 -40.95
C ALA A 194 -3.51 -9.60 -39.93
N ALA A 195 -3.70 -9.14 -38.69
CA ALA A 195 -2.76 -9.39 -37.60
C ALA A 195 -2.79 -10.87 -37.17
N THR A 196 -1.61 -11.46 -37.01
CA THR A 196 -1.48 -12.81 -36.42
C THR A 196 -1.61 -12.78 -34.90
N PRO A 197 -1.98 -13.91 -34.25
CA PRO A 197 -1.93 -14.02 -32.78
C PRO A 197 -0.55 -13.67 -32.20
N LYS A 198 0.53 -13.93 -32.93
CA LYS A 198 1.90 -13.55 -32.55
C LYS A 198 2.07 -12.03 -32.45
N ALA A 199 1.58 -11.26 -33.43
CA ALA A 199 1.61 -9.80 -33.38
C ALA A 199 0.79 -9.26 -32.19
N VAL A 200 -0.41 -9.81 -31.98
CA VAL A 200 -1.29 -9.41 -30.87
C VAL A 200 -0.63 -9.72 -29.52
N LYS A 201 -0.05 -10.91 -29.35
CA LYS A 201 0.66 -11.30 -28.14
C LYS A 201 1.88 -10.41 -27.88
N ALA A 202 2.69 -10.14 -28.89
CA ALA A 202 3.85 -9.26 -28.74
C ALA A 202 3.45 -7.81 -28.40
N ALA A 203 2.39 -7.28 -29.00
CA ALA A 203 1.85 -5.96 -28.64
C ALA A 203 1.30 -5.94 -27.20
N TYR A 204 0.61 -6.99 -26.77
CA TYR A 204 0.13 -7.16 -25.41
C TYR A 204 1.30 -7.23 -24.40
N ASP A 205 2.33 -8.03 -24.69
CA ASP A 205 3.49 -8.18 -23.82
C ASP A 205 4.30 -6.87 -23.74
N LEU A 206 4.40 -6.09 -24.82
CA LEU A 206 4.99 -4.74 -24.81
C LEU A 206 4.17 -3.76 -23.96
N ALA A 207 2.85 -3.80 -24.03
CA ALA A 207 1.98 -2.97 -23.19
C ALA A 207 2.07 -3.37 -21.72
N ASN A 208 2.08 -4.67 -21.43
CA ASN A 208 2.25 -5.23 -20.09
C ASN A 208 3.66 -4.96 -19.52
N GLY A 209 4.69 -4.99 -20.37
CA GLY A 209 6.07 -4.65 -20.00
C GLY A 209 6.29 -3.15 -19.76
N LYS A 210 5.56 -2.26 -20.45
CA LYS A 210 5.50 -0.83 -20.08
C LYS A 210 4.75 -0.59 -18.75
N TYR A 211 4.01 -1.58 -18.27
CA TYR A 211 3.47 -1.64 -16.91
C TYR A 211 4.46 -2.28 -15.91
N THR A 212 5.77 -2.34 -16.19
CA THR A 212 6.76 -2.47 -15.10
C THR A 212 6.93 -1.10 -14.47
N ALA A 213 6.01 -0.74 -13.58
CA ALA A 213 6.15 0.44 -12.77
C ALA A 213 7.40 0.28 -11.90
N GLN A 214 8.52 0.83 -12.35
CA GLN A 214 9.75 0.83 -11.57
C GLN A 214 9.56 1.76 -10.37
N ASP A 215 10.12 1.39 -9.23
CA ASP A 215 10.09 2.23 -8.05
C ASP A 215 10.74 3.58 -8.35
N ALA A 216 10.09 4.64 -7.86
CA ALA A 216 10.65 5.98 -7.88
C ALA A 216 11.87 6.03 -6.97
N THR A 217 12.85 6.82 -7.36
CA THR A 217 13.98 7.20 -6.53
C THR A 217 14.08 8.72 -6.54
N THR A 218 14.93 9.28 -5.68
CA THR A 218 15.22 10.72 -5.69
C THR A 218 15.82 11.21 -7.01
N ALA A 219 16.38 10.30 -7.84
CA ALA A 219 16.97 10.61 -9.14
C ALA A 219 16.09 10.21 -10.35
N ARG A 220 15.02 9.43 -10.15
CA ARG A 220 14.23 8.84 -11.24
C ARG A 220 12.75 8.76 -10.87
N LYS A 221 11.88 9.29 -11.74
CA LYS A 221 10.43 9.17 -11.61
C LYS A 221 9.99 7.70 -11.69
N GLY A 222 9.00 7.31 -10.89
CA GLY A 222 8.47 5.94 -10.80
C GLY A 222 7.25 5.87 -9.90
N ILE A 223 6.87 4.68 -9.45
CA ILE A 223 5.80 4.49 -8.45
C ILE A 223 6.35 4.50 -7.02
N VAL A 224 5.51 4.88 -6.05
CA VAL A 224 5.88 4.94 -4.62
C VAL A 224 4.75 4.33 -3.80
N GLN A 225 5.09 3.49 -2.83
CA GLN A 225 4.12 2.95 -1.88
C GLN A 225 3.83 3.98 -0.77
N LEU A 226 2.55 4.17 -0.44
CA LEU A 226 2.12 5.09 0.60
C LEU A 226 2.21 4.45 1.99
N SER A 227 2.69 5.22 2.98
CA SER A 227 2.77 4.83 4.39
C SER A 227 2.08 5.84 5.29
N SER A 228 1.32 5.34 6.27
CA SER A 228 0.70 6.16 7.32
C SER A 228 1.45 6.13 8.65
N ALA A 229 2.67 5.57 8.68
CA ALA A 229 3.51 5.64 9.87
C ALA A 229 4.01 7.08 10.08
N THR A 230 3.96 7.57 11.31
CA THR A 230 4.37 8.94 11.69
C THR A 230 5.86 9.07 12.02
N ASN A 231 6.58 7.95 12.03
CA ASN A 231 8.00 7.84 12.36
C ASN A 231 8.78 7.00 11.32
N SER A 232 8.27 6.89 10.09
CA SER A 232 8.93 6.13 9.02
C SER A 232 10.29 6.75 8.67
N THR A 233 11.33 5.93 8.65
CA THR A 233 12.67 6.29 8.14
C THR A 233 12.89 5.84 6.69
N SER A 234 11.89 5.22 6.06
CA SER A 234 12.03 4.73 4.68
C SER A 234 12.09 5.87 3.65
N GLU A 235 13.07 5.82 2.77
CA GLU A 235 13.20 6.71 1.60
C GLU A 235 12.41 6.21 0.38
N THR A 236 11.86 5.00 0.43
CA THR A 236 11.09 4.40 -0.68
C THR A 236 9.58 4.52 -0.51
N LEU A 237 9.11 5.07 0.62
CA LEU A 237 7.70 5.22 0.96
C LEU A 237 7.33 6.71 1.04
N ALA A 238 6.16 7.07 0.52
CA ALA A 238 5.62 8.42 0.65
C ALA A 238 4.64 8.51 1.83
N ALA A 239 4.72 9.59 2.61
CA ALA A 239 3.80 9.82 3.72
C ALA A 239 2.39 10.13 3.22
N THR A 240 1.37 9.55 3.85
CA THR A 240 -0.03 9.90 3.58
C THR A 240 -0.42 11.23 4.26
N PRO A 241 -1.45 11.93 3.76
CA PRO A 241 -2.03 13.08 4.46
C PRO A 241 -2.44 12.76 5.90
N LYS A 242 -2.82 11.51 6.20
CA LYS A 242 -3.13 11.04 7.56
C LYS A 242 -1.90 11.10 8.47
N ALA A 243 -0.75 10.60 8.03
CA ALA A 243 0.50 10.68 8.80
C ALA A 243 0.93 12.13 9.02
N VAL A 244 0.89 12.95 7.96
CA VAL A 244 1.25 14.38 8.04
C VAL A 244 0.33 15.12 9.01
N LYS A 245 -0.98 14.87 8.95
CA LYS A 245 -1.94 15.49 9.87
C LYS A 245 -1.69 15.07 11.32
N ALA A 246 -1.43 13.79 11.58
CA ALA A 246 -1.12 13.31 12.93
C ALA A 246 0.16 13.96 13.50
N VAL A 247 1.22 14.08 12.69
CA VAL A 247 2.44 14.78 13.10
C VAL A 247 2.17 16.27 13.36
N MET A 248 1.36 16.91 12.52
CA MET A 248 0.99 18.32 12.70
C MET A 248 0.17 18.52 13.98
N ASP A 249 -0.80 17.66 14.25
CA ASP A 249 -1.64 17.72 15.45
C ASP A 249 -0.81 17.52 16.72
N GLU A 250 0.17 16.61 16.72
CA GLU A 250 1.12 16.44 17.82
C GLU A 250 2.08 17.64 17.95
N THR A 251 2.52 18.21 16.84
CA THR A 251 3.39 19.40 16.86
C THR A 251 2.67 20.62 17.43
N ASN A 252 1.37 20.78 17.12
CA ASN A 252 0.54 21.85 17.64
C ASN A 252 0.28 21.76 19.16
N LYS A 253 0.53 20.60 19.80
CA LYS A 253 0.46 20.45 21.27
C LYS A 253 1.74 20.91 21.97
N LYS A 254 2.85 21.07 21.25
CA LYS A 254 4.13 21.46 21.83
C LYS A 254 4.25 22.98 21.89
N ALA A 255 4.87 23.49 22.94
CA ALA A 255 5.18 24.90 23.04
C ALA A 255 6.29 25.29 22.02
N PRO A 256 6.30 26.53 21.49
CA PRO A 256 7.39 27.01 20.63
C PRO A 256 8.76 26.84 21.30
N LEU A 257 9.76 26.39 20.54
CA LEU A 257 11.12 26.18 21.09
C LEU A 257 11.75 27.48 21.58
N ASN A 258 11.54 28.56 20.82
CA ASN A 258 12.06 29.89 21.16
C ASN A 258 10.96 30.68 21.88
N SER A 259 11.24 31.08 23.12
CA SER A 259 10.38 31.93 23.95
C SER A 259 8.92 31.45 24.02
N PRO A 260 8.66 30.23 24.55
CA PRO A 260 7.29 29.74 24.69
C PRO A 260 6.47 30.67 25.59
N ALA A 261 5.32 31.13 25.10
CA ALA A 261 4.33 31.78 25.93
C ALA A 261 3.57 30.71 26.73
N LEU A 262 3.73 30.69 28.05
CA LEU A 262 2.97 29.80 28.93
C LEU A 262 1.60 30.44 29.24
N THR A 263 0.51 29.78 28.87
CA THR A 263 -0.87 30.23 29.16
C THR A 263 -1.60 29.19 30.02
N GLY A 264 -2.66 29.60 30.71
CA GLY A 264 -3.38 28.73 31.65
C GLY A 264 -2.60 28.46 32.96
N THR A 265 -2.63 27.22 33.45
CA THR A 265 -1.96 26.77 34.69
C THR A 265 -0.88 25.72 34.41
N PRO A 266 0.28 26.10 33.83
CA PRO A 266 1.35 25.16 33.51
C PRO A 266 1.86 24.45 34.78
N THR A 267 2.10 23.15 34.69
CA THR A 267 2.73 22.38 35.76
C THR A 267 4.22 22.18 35.46
N THR A 268 5.04 22.23 36.49
CA THR A 268 6.48 21.94 36.43
C THR A 268 6.87 21.10 37.64
N PRO A 269 7.80 20.14 37.51
CA PRO A 269 8.32 19.41 38.66
C PRO A 269 8.89 20.36 39.74
N THR A 270 8.75 19.97 41.00
CA THR A 270 9.34 20.73 42.12
C THR A 270 10.81 20.36 42.24
N ALA A 271 11.68 21.35 42.05
CA ALA A 271 13.12 21.15 42.12
C ALA A 271 13.59 20.85 43.57
N PRO A 272 14.69 20.11 43.75
CA PRO A 272 15.35 19.97 45.05
C PRO A 272 15.85 21.31 45.60
N LYS A 273 15.95 21.43 46.94
CA LYS A 273 16.49 22.63 47.62
C LYS A 273 17.91 22.95 47.11
N GLY A 274 18.17 24.23 46.84
CA GLY A 274 19.47 24.72 46.37
C GLY A 274 19.66 24.72 44.86
N THR A 275 18.65 24.33 44.08
CA THR A 275 18.68 24.42 42.61
C THR A 275 18.82 25.86 42.16
N ASN A 276 19.84 26.16 41.35
CA ASN A 276 20.22 27.52 40.93
C ASN A 276 20.51 27.64 39.41
N ASN A 277 19.87 26.81 38.60
CA ASN A 277 20.02 26.80 37.15
C ASN A 277 18.80 27.46 36.47
N THR A 278 18.71 27.34 35.14
CA THR A 278 17.67 27.98 34.31
C THR A 278 16.32 27.25 34.31
N GLN A 279 16.07 26.33 35.25
CA GLN A 279 14.76 25.66 35.36
C GLN A 279 13.68 26.64 35.84
N ILE A 280 12.42 26.40 35.42
CA ILE A 280 11.26 27.14 35.93
C ILE A 280 11.03 26.75 37.39
N ALA A 281 10.97 27.73 38.29
CA ALA A 281 10.63 27.49 39.69
C ALA A 281 9.14 27.16 39.85
N SER A 282 8.81 26.02 40.47
CA SER A 282 7.44 25.68 40.84
C SER A 282 6.98 26.55 42.03
N THR A 283 5.66 26.75 42.17
CA THR A 283 5.11 27.44 43.34
C THR A 283 5.46 26.74 44.66
N ALA A 284 5.51 25.39 44.66
CA ALA A 284 5.92 24.60 45.82
C ALA A 284 7.40 24.82 46.18
N TYR A 285 8.30 24.94 45.19
CA TYR A 285 9.70 25.27 45.43
C TYR A 285 9.85 26.65 46.09
N VAL A 286 9.13 27.66 45.56
CA VAL A 286 9.15 29.02 46.10
C VAL A 286 8.62 29.06 47.53
N MET A 287 7.51 28.38 47.81
CA MET A 287 6.97 28.28 49.19
C MET A 287 7.96 27.61 50.14
N ALA A 288 8.61 26.52 49.73
CA ALA A 288 9.63 25.86 50.55
C ALA A 288 10.87 26.73 50.79
N ALA A 289 11.31 27.50 49.78
CA ALA A 289 12.42 28.43 49.91
C ALA A 289 12.09 29.59 50.86
N ILE A 290 10.86 30.13 50.81
CA ILE A 290 10.38 31.15 51.74
C ILE A 290 10.31 30.60 53.15
N ALA A 291 9.73 29.40 53.34
CA ALA A 291 9.68 28.76 54.65
C ALA A 291 11.09 28.56 55.24
N ALA A 292 12.03 28.06 54.44
CA ALA A 292 13.42 27.90 54.86
C ALA A 292 14.11 29.24 55.20
N LEU A 293 13.76 30.33 54.51
CA LEU A 293 14.26 31.67 54.84
C LEU A 293 13.68 32.17 56.18
N VAL A 294 12.37 31.98 56.40
CA VAL A 294 11.70 32.32 57.66
C VAL A 294 12.28 31.51 58.82
N ASP A 295 12.56 30.22 58.63
CA ASP A 295 13.19 29.36 59.63
C ASP A 295 14.67 29.71 59.87
N SER A 296 15.34 30.30 58.88
CA SER A 296 16.72 30.80 59.04
C SER A 296 16.79 32.16 59.73
N SER A 297 15.64 32.73 60.08
CA SER A 297 15.58 34.01 60.77
C SER A 297 16.24 33.86 62.16
N PRO A 298 17.24 34.69 62.51
CA PRO A 298 18.09 34.46 63.68
C PRO A 298 17.34 34.39 65.01
N ASP A 299 17.97 33.77 66.01
CA ASP A 299 17.49 33.56 67.38
C ASP A 299 16.88 34.80 68.07
N ALA A 300 17.14 36.01 67.57
CA ALA A 300 16.52 37.25 68.03
C ALA A 300 14.98 37.31 67.90
N LEU A 301 14.36 36.44 67.09
CA LEU A 301 12.90 36.24 67.08
C LEU A 301 12.43 35.03 67.92
N ASN A 302 13.34 34.08 68.22
CA ASN A 302 13.11 33.01 69.20
C ASN A 302 13.16 33.57 70.64
N THR A 303 14.02 34.55 70.91
CA THR A 303 14.15 35.18 72.24
C THR A 303 12.88 35.83 72.75
N LEU A 304 12.02 36.40 71.90
CA LEU A 304 10.74 36.95 72.36
C LEU A 304 9.77 35.86 72.84
N ASN A 305 9.74 34.71 72.16
CA ASN A 305 8.95 33.56 72.57
C ASN A 305 9.55 32.86 73.80
N GLU A 306 10.87 32.75 73.88
CA GLU A 306 11.58 32.21 75.05
C GLU A 306 11.46 33.13 76.27
N LEU A 307 11.54 34.45 76.11
CA LEU A 307 11.30 35.42 77.18
C LEU A 307 9.83 35.40 77.63
N ALA A 308 8.88 35.31 76.69
CA ALA A 308 7.46 35.17 77.03
C ALA A 308 7.22 33.87 77.82
N ALA A 309 7.80 32.74 77.37
CA ALA A 309 7.71 31.47 78.08
C ALA A 309 8.42 31.49 79.45
N ALA A 310 9.61 32.10 79.56
CA ALA A 310 10.37 32.23 80.81
C ALA A 310 9.65 33.11 81.85
N LEU A 311 8.86 34.09 81.40
CA LEU A 311 7.96 34.90 82.23
C LEU A 311 6.58 34.25 82.43
N GLY A 312 6.42 32.99 82.03
CA GLY A 312 5.22 32.19 82.26
C GLY A 312 4.04 32.52 81.34
N ASN A 313 4.28 33.22 80.23
CA ASN A 313 3.25 33.73 79.32
C ASN A 313 2.14 34.51 80.03
N ASP A 314 2.46 35.18 81.15
CA ASP A 314 1.48 35.87 81.97
C ASP A 314 1.19 37.27 81.40
N PRO A 315 -0.02 37.53 80.85
CA PRO A 315 -0.37 38.84 80.31
C PRO A 315 -0.39 39.95 81.38
N ASN A 316 -0.44 39.57 82.66
CA ASN A 316 -0.48 40.48 83.82
C ASN A 316 0.75 40.30 84.72
N PHE A 317 1.90 39.92 84.16
CA PHE A 317 3.14 39.62 84.90
C PHE A 317 3.45 40.63 86.02
N ALA A 318 3.34 41.93 85.75
CA ALA A 318 3.57 42.99 86.72
C ALA A 318 2.62 42.91 87.94
N THR A 319 1.34 42.64 87.71
CA THR A 319 0.32 42.44 88.75
C THR A 319 0.61 41.18 89.55
N THR A 320 0.95 40.08 88.87
CA THR A 320 1.27 38.80 89.52
C THR A 320 2.47 38.91 90.45
N MET A 321 3.56 39.55 90.01
CA MET A 321 4.73 39.78 90.86
C MET A 321 4.41 40.69 92.04
N THR A 322 3.67 41.78 91.82
CA THR A 322 3.24 42.68 92.90
C THR A 322 2.46 41.92 93.98
N ASN A 323 1.52 41.05 93.58
CA ASN A 323 0.75 40.22 94.51
C ASN A 323 1.62 39.18 95.25
N ALA A 324 2.57 38.55 94.55
CA ALA A 324 3.47 37.56 95.13
C ALA A 324 4.41 38.18 96.19
N LEU A 325 4.83 39.43 96.00
CA LEU A 325 5.65 40.18 96.95
C LEU A 325 4.83 40.70 98.14
N ALA A 326 3.63 41.24 97.90
CA ALA A 326 2.76 41.76 98.95
C ALA A 326 2.42 40.70 100.02
N GLY A 327 2.34 39.43 99.63
CA GLY A 327 2.11 38.32 100.56
C GLY A 327 3.33 37.83 101.35
N LYS A 328 4.52 38.43 101.21
CA LYS A 328 5.74 37.93 101.89
C LYS A 328 5.85 38.40 103.34
N GLN A 329 5.57 39.67 103.63
CA GLN A 329 5.62 40.19 105.00
C GLN A 329 4.62 39.48 105.94
N PRO A 330 3.36 39.20 105.54
CA PRO A 330 2.41 38.43 106.35
C PRO A 330 2.79 36.97 106.64
N LYS A 331 3.77 36.39 105.94
CA LYS A 331 4.23 35.01 106.20
C LYS A 331 5.15 34.90 107.41
N ASP A 332 5.69 36.02 107.88
CA ASP A 332 6.49 36.09 109.09
C ASP A 332 5.68 36.84 110.15
N ALA A 333 5.25 36.09 111.17
CA ALA A 333 4.36 36.60 112.19
C ALA A 333 5.05 37.65 113.08
N THR A 334 6.35 37.51 113.32
CA THR A 334 7.16 38.48 114.08
C THR A 334 7.28 39.80 113.31
N LEU A 335 7.64 39.77 112.02
CA LEU A 335 7.73 40.98 111.18
C LEU A 335 6.37 41.64 111.02
N THR A 336 5.30 40.85 110.90
CA THR A 336 3.93 41.36 110.85
C THR A 336 3.58 42.09 112.13
N ALA A 337 3.88 41.50 113.28
CA ALA A 337 3.61 42.10 114.58
C ALA A 337 4.40 43.39 114.78
N LEU A 338 5.68 43.42 114.38
CA LEU A 338 6.54 44.59 114.53
C LEU A 338 6.15 45.73 113.57
N ALA A 339 5.82 45.40 112.31
CA ALA A 339 5.38 46.38 111.32
C ALA A 339 3.97 46.91 111.57
N GLY A 340 3.13 46.15 112.29
CA GLY A 340 1.81 46.58 112.73
C GLY A 340 1.82 47.53 113.93
N LEU A 341 2.98 47.78 114.56
CA LEU A 341 3.08 48.73 115.67
C LEU A 341 2.83 50.16 115.17
N ALA A 342 1.92 50.87 115.82
CA ALA A 342 1.65 52.27 115.51
C ALA A 342 2.90 53.13 115.77
N THR A 343 3.40 53.83 114.74
CA THR A 343 4.55 54.72 114.90
C THR A 343 4.20 55.87 115.85
N ALA A 344 4.95 55.99 116.94
CA ALA A 344 4.77 57.06 117.92
C ALA A 344 6.10 57.42 118.60
N ALA A 345 6.27 58.69 118.95
CA ALA A 345 7.43 59.16 119.70
C ALA A 345 7.46 58.54 121.12
N ASP A 346 8.65 58.45 121.70
CA ASP A 346 8.85 58.00 123.09
C ASP A 346 8.27 56.62 123.40
N ARG A 347 8.24 55.74 122.40
CA ARG A 347 7.82 54.34 122.54
C ARG A 347 8.99 53.38 122.30
N PHE A 348 8.98 52.25 123.00
CA PHE A 348 9.91 51.15 122.78
C PHE A 348 9.14 49.90 122.34
N PRO A 349 9.43 49.35 121.16
CA PRO A 349 8.92 48.05 120.75
C PRO A 349 9.43 46.95 121.69
N TYR A 350 8.53 46.08 122.14
CA TYR A 350 8.88 44.89 122.91
C TYR A 350 7.89 43.77 122.60
N PHE A 351 8.25 42.54 122.92
CA PHE A 351 7.37 41.39 122.72
C PHE A 351 6.65 41.04 124.01
N THR A 352 5.32 40.92 123.95
CA THR A 352 4.48 40.45 125.06
C THR A 352 4.20 38.94 124.99
N GLY A 353 4.62 38.30 123.89
CA GLY A 353 4.57 36.86 123.63
C GLY A 353 5.23 36.54 122.29
N ASN A 354 5.24 35.26 121.89
CA ASN A 354 5.71 34.87 120.55
C ASN A 354 4.86 35.58 119.48
N ASP A 355 5.53 36.25 118.54
CA ASP A 355 4.88 36.97 117.43
C ASP A 355 3.85 38.02 117.86
N VAL A 356 3.93 38.52 119.10
CA VAL A 356 3.09 39.61 119.60
C VAL A 356 4.00 40.73 120.07
N ALA A 357 4.07 41.79 119.27
CA ALA A 357 4.77 43.00 119.62
C ALA A 357 3.80 44.03 120.21
N SER A 358 4.31 44.82 121.14
CA SER A 358 3.60 45.96 121.72
C SER A 358 4.57 47.13 121.93
N LEU A 359 4.03 48.27 122.33
CA LEU A 359 4.81 49.48 122.60
C LEU A 359 4.75 49.80 124.08
N ALA A 360 5.92 49.87 124.71
CA ALA A 360 6.07 50.40 126.05
C ALA A 360 6.30 51.91 125.96
N THR A 361 5.68 52.68 126.87
CA THR A 361 6.01 54.09 127.05
C THR A 361 7.39 54.18 127.69
N LEU A 362 8.36 54.78 126.99
CA LEU A 362 9.62 55.16 127.63
C LEU A 362 9.41 56.48 128.37
N THR A 363 9.56 56.46 129.68
CA THR A 363 9.64 57.69 130.48
C THR A 363 10.85 58.52 130.05
N LYS A 364 10.84 59.82 130.34
CA LYS A 364 12.03 60.66 130.10
C LYS A 364 13.28 60.06 130.76
N VAL A 365 13.14 59.55 131.99
CA VAL A 365 14.21 58.86 132.72
C VAL A 365 14.69 57.63 131.96
N GLY A 366 13.78 56.77 131.48
CA GLY A 366 14.14 55.58 130.71
C GLY A 366 14.88 55.92 129.40
N ARG A 367 14.43 56.96 128.69
CA ARG A 367 15.14 57.45 127.49
C ARG A 367 16.52 58.01 127.81
N ASP A 368 16.62 58.82 128.87
CA ASP A 368 17.88 59.41 129.31
C ASP A 368 18.91 58.33 129.70
N ILE A 369 18.46 57.21 130.31
CA ILE A 369 19.29 56.04 130.64
C ILE A 369 19.71 55.28 129.38
N LEU A 370 18.77 54.91 128.50
CA LEU A 370 19.07 54.19 127.24
C LEU A 370 19.97 55.00 126.30
N ALA A 371 19.92 56.33 126.39
CA ALA A 371 20.77 57.23 125.63
C ALA A 371 22.21 57.34 126.20
N LYS A 372 22.50 56.81 127.39
CA LYS A 372 23.86 56.81 127.92
C LYS A 372 24.70 55.75 127.21
N SER A 373 25.86 56.15 126.74
CA SER A 373 26.80 55.30 126.02
C SER A 373 27.72 54.48 126.94
N THR A 374 27.76 54.78 128.25
CA THR A 374 28.65 54.11 129.20
C THR A 374 27.95 53.81 130.52
N VAL A 375 28.40 52.73 131.19
CA VAL A 375 27.93 52.36 132.53
C VAL A 375 28.20 53.48 133.55
N ALA A 376 29.35 54.14 133.45
CA ALA A 376 29.69 55.26 134.32
C ALA A 376 28.68 56.41 134.21
N ALA A 377 28.26 56.76 132.99
CA ALA A 377 27.25 57.80 132.77
C ALA A 377 25.85 57.41 133.28
N VAL A 378 25.52 56.11 133.30
CA VAL A 378 24.28 55.62 133.93
C VAL A 378 24.36 55.75 135.45
N ILE A 379 25.48 55.32 136.05
CA ILE A 379 25.71 55.40 137.50
C ILE A 379 25.65 56.86 137.97
N GLU A 380 26.29 57.76 137.23
CA GLU A 380 26.25 59.20 137.47
C GLU A 380 24.84 59.76 137.36
N TYR A 381 24.09 59.41 136.30
CA TYR A 381 22.71 59.86 136.11
C TYR A 381 21.77 59.39 137.23
N LEU A 382 21.99 58.20 137.78
CA LEU A 382 21.22 57.67 138.90
C LEU A 382 21.64 58.25 140.26
N GLY A 383 22.69 59.09 140.31
CA GLY A 383 23.21 59.66 141.54
C GLY A 383 23.87 58.61 142.47
N LEU A 384 24.22 57.44 141.94
CA LEU A 384 24.74 56.32 142.74
C LEU A 384 26.25 56.36 142.91
N GLN A 385 26.93 57.35 142.33
CA GLN A 385 28.39 57.44 142.35
C GLN A 385 28.94 57.45 143.79
N GLU A 386 28.33 58.24 144.68
CA GLU A 386 28.76 58.34 146.07
C GLU A 386 28.44 57.07 146.87
N THR A 387 27.26 56.47 146.66
CA THR A 387 26.88 55.18 147.26
C THR A 387 27.82 54.05 146.83
N VAL A 388 28.19 53.98 145.54
CA VAL A 388 29.16 53.00 145.02
C VAL A 388 30.54 53.22 145.64
N ASN A 389 30.96 54.48 145.80
CA ASN A 389 32.22 54.83 146.45
C ASN A 389 32.22 54.45 147.94
N GLN A 390 31.13 54.75 148.67
CA GLN A 390 30.98 54.42 150.08
C GLN A 390 30.89 52.91 150.32
N ALA A 391 30.11 52.17 149.52
CA ALA A 391 30.03 50.71 149.59
C ALA A 391 31.38 50.04 149.28
N SER A 392 32.12 50.57 148.28
CA SER A 392 33.49 50.13 148.00
C SER A 392 34.42 50.38 149.19
N GLY A 393 34.20 51.44 149.96
CA GLY A 393 34.92 51.75 151.21
C GLY A 393 34.56 50.80 152.36
N ALA A 394 33.28 50.57 152.62
CA ALA A 394 32.80 49.72 153.72
C ALA A 394 33.13 48.23 153.56
N LEU A 395 33.37 47.76 152.33
CA LEU A 395 33.80 46.40 152.03
C LEU A 395 35.33 46.22 152.07
N GLN A 396 36.10 47.26 152.39
CA GLN A 396 37.54 47.13 152.53
C GLN A 396 37.88 46.37 153.82
N LYS A 397 38.23 45.08 153.67
CA LYS A 397 38.64 44.17 154.75
C LYS A 397 39.70 44.74 155.70
N ASN A 398 40.54 45.64 155.22
CA ASN A 398 41.61 46.26 156.02
C ASN A 398 41.11 47.31 157.01
N GLN A 399 39.87 47.80 156.91
CA GLN A 399 39.31 48.80 157.82
C GLN A 399 38.39 48.18 158.90
N ASN A 400 37.61 47.14 158.58
CA ASN A 400 36.64 46.56 159.52
C ASN A 400 37.26 45.73 160.67
N GLY A 401 38.55 45.35 160.56
CA GLY A 401 39.25 44.58 161.59
C GLY A 401 39.82 45.42 162.74
N ALA A 402 39.74 46.75 162.69
CA ALA A 402 40.26 47.65 163.71
C ALA A 402 39.28 47.86 164.89
N ASP A 403 37.98 47.62 164.68
CA ASP A 403 36.92 47.91 165.66
C ASP A 403 36.71 46.81 166.72
N ILE A 404 37.53 45.75 166.73
CA ILE A 404 37.50 44.70 167.76
C ILE A 404 38.51 45.10 168.85
N PRO A 405 38.05 45.66 170.00
CA PRO A 405 38.92 46.39 170.92
C PRO A 405 39.93 45.50 171.67
N ASP A 406 39.64 44.21 171.80
CA ASP A 406 40.52 43.20 172.39
C ASP A 406 40.33 41.88 171.63
N LYS A 407 41.06 41.75 170.53
CA LYS A 407 40.99 40.57 169.64
C LYS A 407 41.23 39.25 170.38
N PRO A 408 42.28 39.13 171.23
CA PRO A 408 42.51 37.90 172.00
C PRO A 408 41.31 37.49 172.86
N ARG A 409 40.66 38.44 173.56
CA ARG A 409 39.51 38.16 174.42
C ARG A 409 38.24 37.84 173.62
N PHE A 410 38.05 38.48 172.47
CA PHE A 410 36.98 38.13 171.55
C PHE A 410 37.11 36.69 171.06
N VAL A 411 38.32 36.28 170.64
CA VAL A 411 38.65 34.92 170.19
C VAL A 411 38.43 33.90 171.32
N GLN A 412 38.79 34.22 172.57
CA GLN A 412 38.48 33.37 173.73
C GLN A 412 36.98 33.22 174.01
N ASN A 413 36.19 34.31 173.94
CA ASN A 413 34.76 34.28 174.24
C ASN A 413 33.95 33.46 173.24
N ILE A 414 34.40 33.39 171.99
CA ILE A 414 33.79 32.54 170.96
C ILE A 414 34.32 31.09 170.97
N GLY A 415 35.03 30.71 172.04
CA GLY A 415 35.40 29.31 172.31
C GLY A 415 36.57 28.79 171.49
N LEU A 416 37.32 29.66 170.80
CA LEU A 416 38.50 29.27 170.04
C LEU A 416 39.72 29.32 170.97
N LYS A 417 40.17 28.16 171.46
CA LYS A 417 41.49 28.04 172.10
C LYS A 417 42.56 28.17 171.02
N GLU A 418 43.36 29.23 171.06
CA GLU A 418 44.60 29.30 170.30
C GLU A 418 45.52 28.18 170.78
N THR A 419 45.66 27.15 169.94
CA THR A 419 46.93 26.42 169.85
C THR A 419 47.74 27.27 168.88
N LEU A 420 48.92 27.73 169.32
CA LEU A 420 49.89 28.59 168.63
C LEU A 420 49.75 28.73 167.11
#